data_AF-A0A5E4IMZ9-F1
#
_entry.id   AF-A0A5E4IMZ9-F1
#
_cell.length_a   1.000
_cell.length_b   1.000
_cell.length_c   1.000
_cell.angle_alpha   90.00
_cell.angle_beta   90.00
_cell.angle_gamma   90.00
#
_symmetry.space_group_name_H-M   'P 1'
#
loop_
_entity.id
_entity.type
_entity.pdbx_description
1 polymer ?
#
loop_
_entity_poly.entity_id
_entity_poly.type
_entity_poly.pdbx_seq_one_letter_code
_entity_poly.pdbx_strand_id
1 'polypeptide(L)'
;MLVTTSRKPGVLTKRLCRALAFFLPFGKYENRGKAGVGDFVEKARELGKTRLLMVYESHGNPEKIVLIEISRDSWEWCTPTLMIKGAPKILDSNFKQLKSNFTDATVTGACASELKKLFGLPEPEVDGDDDCVKISASQKELIFSSWQKKLSLKIEWVDNKEKEEKEV
;
A
#
# COMPACT_ATOMS: atom_id res chain seq x y z
N MET A 1 -1.09 -2.03 8.39
CA MET A 1 -0.82 -0.75 7.69
C MET A 1 -2.08 0.12 7.63
N LEU A 2 -1.97 1.46 7.59
CA LEU A 2 -3.08 2.36 7.25
C LEU A 2 -3.02 2.72 5.76
N VAL A 3 -4.13 2.64 5.03
CA VAL A 3 -4.21 2.92 3.60
C VAL A 3 -5.17 4.07 3.36
N THR A 4 -4.74 5.07 2.59
CA THR A 4 -5.60 6.18 2.17
C THR A 4 -5.29 6.62 0.74
N THR A 5 -6.02 7.63 0.31
CA THR A 5 -6.00 8.21 -1.03
C THR A 5 -5.49 9.65 -0.97
N SER A 6 -5.23 10.25 -2.13
CA SER A 6 -5.20 11.71 -2.28
C SER A 6 -6.59 12.34 -2.05
N ARG A 7 -6.68 13.68 -2.07
CA ARG A 7 -7.95 14.38 -1.93
C ARG A 7 -8.83 14.20 -3.17
N LYS A 8 -10.15 14.09 -2.95
CA LYS A 8 -11.19 13.91 -3.98
C LYS A 8 -10.93 12.75 -4.96
N PRO A 9 -10.66 11.53 -4.47
CA PRO A 9 -10.25 10.43 -5.34
C PRO A 9 -11.40 9.90 -6.19
N GLY A 10 -11.08 9.52 -7.42
CA GLY A 10 -11.89 8.77 -8.36
C GLY A 10 -12.24 7.37 -7.86
N VAL A 11 -13.22 6.76 -8.56
CA VAL A 11 -13.78 5.47 -8.16
C VAL A 11 -12.72 4.35 -8.25
N LEU A 12 -11.86 4.38 -9.27
CA LEU A 12 -10.83 3.37 -9.48
C LEU A 12 -9.77 3.41 -8.35
N THR A 13 -9.33 4.60 -7.96
CA THR A 13 -8.39 4.80 -6.84
C THR A 13 -8.97 4.33 -5.51
N LYS A 14 -10.23 4.68 -5.22
CA LYS A 14 -10.93 4.16 -4.05
C LYS A 14 -11.06 2.63 -4.06
N ARG A 15 -11.21 2.01 -5.23
CA ARG A 15 -11.26 0.54 -5.37
C ARG A 15 -9.89 -0.07 -5.13
N LEU A 16 -8.84 0.52 -5.70
CA LEU A 16 -7.46 0.08 -5.48
C LEU A 16 -7.08 0.15 -4.00
N CYS A 17 -7.35 1.26 -3.31
CA CYS A 17 -7.01 1.39 -1.89
C CYS A 17 -7.73 0.36 -1.01
N ARG A 18 -8.99 0.03 -1.32
CA ARG A 18 -9.71 -1.04 -0.61
C ARG A 18 -9.09 -2.41 -0.89
N ALA A 19 -8.70 -2.69 -2.14
CA ALA A 19 -8.03 -3.92 -2.48
C ALA A 19 -6.67 -4.04 -1.78
N LEU A 20 -5.84 -2.99 -1.80
CA LEU A 20 -4.58 -2.94 -1.06
C LEU A 20 -4.80 -3.13 0.43
N ALA A 21 -5.77 -2.43 1.03
CA ALA A 21 -6.07 -2.60 2.45
C ALA A 21 -6.52 -4.03 2.80
N PHE A 22 -7.17 -4.74 1.88
CA PHE A 22 -7.51 -6.15 2.05
C PHE A 22 -6.28 -7.05 2.02
N PHE A 23 -5.38 -6.88 1.04
CA PHE A 23 -4.20 -7.75 0.91
C PHE A 23 -3.10 -7.44 1.92
N LEU A 24 -3.07 -6.24 2.49
CA LEU A 24 -1.99 -5.86 3.39
C LEU A 24 -2.26 -6.38 4.81
N PRO A 25 -1.23 -6.90 5.49
CA PRO A 25 -1.35 -7.34 6.88
C PRO A 25 -1.86 -6.23 7.78
N PHE A 26 -2.90 -6.56 8.55
CA PHE A 26 -3.63 -5.62 9.41
C PHE A 26 -4.01 -4.31 8.69
N GLY A 27 -4.31 -4.41 7.40
CA GLY A 27 -4.61 -3.30 6.51
C GLY A 27 -5.96 -2.67 6.82
N LYS A 28 -5.99 -1.34 6.88
CA LYS A 28 -7.23 -0.57 7.07
C LYS A 28 -7.33 0.54 6.05
N TYR A 29 -8.43 0.61 5.31
CA TYR A 29 -8.70 1.72 4.41
C TYR A 29 -9.47 2.83 5.15
N GLU A 30 -9.00 4.07 5.01
CA GLU A 30 -9.65 5.26 5.57
C GLU A 30 -9.79 6.34 4.48
N ASN A 31 -10.98 6.94 4.39
CA ASN A 31 -11.24 8.00 3.41
C ASN A 31 -10.46 9.27 3.77
N ARG A 32 -9.79 9.87 2.77
CA ARG A 32 -8.93 11.05 2.99
C ARG A 32 -9.68 12.29 3.51
N GLY A 33 -10.83 12.63 2.93
CA GLY A 33 -11.58 13.83 3.28
C GLY A 33 -10.74 15.11 3.13
N LYS A 34 -10.83 16.02 4.11
CA LYS A 34 -10.06 17.27 4.18
C LYS A 34 -8.73 17.12 4.95
N ALA A 35 -8.53 16.00 5.64
CA ALA A 35 -7.37 15.78 6.49
C ALA A 35 -6.04 15.85 5.73
N GLY A 36 -5.04 16.38 6.41
CA GLY A 36 -3.64 16.47 5.99
C GLY A 36 -2.89 15.16 6.18
N VAL A 37 -1.61 15.15 5.81
CA VAL A 37 -0.75 13.97 6.01
C VAL A 37 -0.54 13.74 7.49
N GLY A 38 -0.24 14.80 8.26
CA GLY A 38 -0.09 14.76 9.72
C GLY A 38 -1.29 14.11 10.43
N ASP A 39 -2.52 14.52 10.10
CA ASP A 39 -3.74 13.92 10.69
C ASP A 39 -3.80 12.39 10.49
N PHE A 40 -3.36 11.90 9.32
CA PHE A 40 -3.32 10.47 9.02
C PHE A 40 -2.16 9.76 9.68
N VAL A 41 -1.03 10.44 9.91
CA VAL A 41 0.08 9.92 10.69
C VAL A 41 -0.33 9.74 12.15
N GLU A 42 -0.96 10.75 12.77
CA GLU A 42 -1.46 10.62 14.14
C GLU A 42 -2.51 9.52 14.25
N LYS A 43 -3.48 9.48 13.32
CA LYS A 43 -4.47 8.40 13.29
C LYS A 43 -3.83 7.02 13.10
N ALA A 44 -2.77 6.90 12.31
CA ALA A 44 -2.03 5.65 12.17
C ALA A 44 -1.34 5.26 13.48
N ARG A 45 -0.74 6.21 14.22
CA ARG A 45 -0.16 5.98 15.55
C ARG A 45 -1.20 5.52 16.57
N GLU A 46 -2.34 6.19 16.64
CA GLU A 46 -3.47 5.81 17.50
C GLU A 46 -3.95 4.36 17.22
N LEU A 47 -3.89 3.94 15.96
CA LEU A 47 -4.24 2.60 15.52
C LEU A 47 -3.09 1.59 15.61
N GLY A 48 -1.94 1.97 16.17
CA GLY A 48 -0.76 1.12 16.31
C GLY A 48 -0.14 0.71 14.96
N LYS A 49 -0.24 1.55 13.93
CA LYS A 49 0.29 1.28 12.59
C LYS A 49 1.64 1.98 12.40
N THR A 50 2.63 1.24 11.90
CA THR A 50 4.00 1.72 11.62
C THR A 50 4.20 2.21 10.19
N ARG A 51 3.17 2.06 9.35
CA ARG A 51 3.18 2.43 7.93
C ARG A 51 1.85 3.06 7.51
N LEU A 52 1.95 4.15 6.78
CA LEU A 52 0.84 4.79 6.05
C LEU A 52 1.12 4.71 4.55
N LEU A 53 0.19 4.12 3.81
CA LEU A 53 0.24 4.02 2.35
C LEU A 53 -0.76 5.01 1.75
N MET A 54 -0.27 5.86 0.86
CA MET A 54 -1.06 6.85 0.14
C MET A 54 -1.04 6.54 -1.34
N VAL A 55 -2.23 6.40 -1.93
CA VAL A 55 -2.39 6.31 -3.39
C VAL A 55 -2.84 7.66 -3.93
N TYR A 56 -2.02 8.25 -4.78
CA TYR A 56 -2.38 9.45 -5.52
C TYR A 56 -2.93 9.08 -6.89
N GLU A 57 -3.70 10.01 -7.44
CA GLU A 57 -4.33 9.85 -8.75
C GLU A 57 -4.08 11.06 -9.63
N SER A 58 -4.17 10.80 -10.93
CA SER A 58 -4.17 11.79 -11.99
C SER A 58 -5.34 11.46 -12.93
N HIS A 59 -6.16 12.46 -13.24
CA HIS A 59 -7.34 12.32 -14.10
C HIS A 59 -8.27 11.14 -13.72
N GLY A 60 -8.47 10.91 -12.41
CA GLY A 60 -9.33 9.85 -11.88
C GLY A 60 -8.73 8.44 -11.92
N ASN A 61 -7.47 8.30 -12.34
CA ASN A 61 -6.74 7.04 -12.37
C ASN A 61 -5.61 7.01 -11.34
N PRO A 62 -5.40 5.88 -10.65
CA PRO A 62 -4.25 5.73 -9.76
C PRO A 62 -2.94 5.94 -10.50
N GLU A 63 -2.06 6.76 -9.94
CA GLU A 63 -0.82 7.17 -10.60
C GLU A 63 0.41 6.80 -9.79
N LYS A 64 0.38 6.98 -8.46
CA LYS A 64 1.54 6.68 -7.62
C LYS A 64 1.13 6.18 -6.24
N ILE A 65 1.95 5.29 -5.70
CA ILE A 65 1.88 4.81 -4.32
C ILE A 65 3.10 5.34 -3.59
N VAL A 66 2.85 6.02 -2.49
CA VAL A 66 3.88 6.53 -1.59
C VAL A 66 3.63 5.94 -0.21
N LEU A 67 4.72 5.57 0.47
CA LEU A 67 4.66 5.06 1.83
C LEU A 67 5.32 6.05 2.77
N ILE A 68 4.81 6.10 3.99
CA ILE A 68 5.37 6.85 5.11
C ILE A 68 5.65 5.85 6.22
N GLU A 69 6.89 5.88 6.71
CA GLU A 69 7.31 5.21 7.93
C GLU A 69 6.92 6.08 9.12
N ILE A 70 6.28 5.45 10.11
CA ILE A 70 5.77 6.12 11.29
C ILE A 70 6.49 5.54 12.50
N SER A 71 7.23 6.41 13.18
CA SER A 71 7.88 6.15 14.46
C SER A 71 7.06 6.81 15.58
N ARG A 72 7.47 6.57 16.83
CA ARG A 72 6.81 7.15 18.00
C ARG A 72 6.75 8.68 17.93
N ASP A 73 7.87 9.32 17.58
CA ASP A 73 8.03 10.77 17.69
C ASP A 73 8.21 11.47 16.32
N SER A 74 8.39 10.71 15.23
CA SER A 74 8.62 11.24 13.88
C SER A 74 7.93 10.42 12.80
N TRP A 75 7.95 10.92 11.57
CA TRP A 75 7.53 10.19 10.38
C TRP A 75 8.38 10.63 9.19
N GLU A 76 8.62 9.72 8.25
CA GLU A 76 9.49 9.95 7.09
C GLU A 76 8.88 9.33 5.83
N TRP A 77 9.07 9.99 4.68
CA TRP A 77 8.70 9.42 3.40
C TRP A 77 9.62 8.26 3.04
N CYS A 78 9.04 7.10 2.72
CA CYS A 78 9.81 5.97 2.27
C CYS A 78 10.20 6.13 0.79
N THR A 79 11.44 5.81 0.47
CA THR A 79 11.89 5.58 -0.91
C THR A 79 12.05 4.08 -1.17
N PRO A 80 11.78 3.59 -2.38
CA PRO A 80 11.29 4.34 -3.56
C PRO A 80 9.78 4.57 -3.60
N THR A 81 9.35 5.50 -4.46
CA THR A 81 7.95 5.68 -4.84
C THR A 81 7.58 4.70 -5.94
N LEU A 82 6.38 4.10 -5.88
CA LEU A 82 5.90 3.20 -6.93
C LEU A 82 4.96 3.95 -7.86
N MET A 83 5.37 4.14 -9.11
CA MET A 83 4.52 4.71 -10.15
C MET A 83 3.66 3.61 -10.76
N ILE A 84 2.35 3.79 -10.84
CA ILE A 84 1.42 2.83 -11.42
C ILE A 84 1.35 3.02 -12.94
N LYS A 85 1.69 1.98 -13.70
CA LYS A 85 1.74 2.00 -15.17
C LYS A 85 0.56 1.23 -15.77
N GLY A 86 -0.58 1.90 -15.81
CA GLY A 86 -1.81 1.37 -16.39
C GLY A 86 -2.87 1.00 -15.32
N ALA A 87 -4.02 0.53 -15.78
CA ALA A 87 -5.14 0.27 -14.88
C ALA A 87 -4.87 -0.95 -13.96
N PRO A 88 -5.16 -0.83 -12.64
CA PRO A 88 -5.12 -1.97 -11.72
C PRO A 88 -6.04 -3.10 -12.19
N LYS A 89 -5.51 -4.33 -12.20
CA LYS A 89 -6.30 -5.52 -12.50
C LYS A 89 -6.78 -6.14 -11.19
N ILE A 90 -8.04 -5.87 -10.88
CA ILE A 90 -8.69 -6.33 -9.65
C ILE A 90 -9.63 -7.49 -10.02
N LEU A 91 -9.22 -8.72 -9.71
CA LEU A 91 -10.05 -9.91 -9.91
C LEU A 91 -10.92 -10.09 -8.67
N ASP A 92 -12.24 -9.99 -8.87
CA ASP A 92 -13.31 -9.86 -7.87
C ASP A 92 -13.48 -8.43 -7.31
N SER A 93 -14.64 -7.81 -7.52
CA SER A 93 -14.86 -6.37 -7.32
C SER A 93 -15.38 -5.99 -5.93
N ASN A 94 -15.76 -6.97 -5.09
CA ASN A 94 -16.44 -6.71 -3.83
C ASN A 94 -15.50 -6.57 -2.62
N PHE A 95 -14.62 -5.57 -2.65
CA PHE A 95 -13.79 -5.18 -1.49
C PHE A 95 -14.50 -4.26 -0.48
N LYS A 96 -15.78 -3.92 -0.69
CA LYS A 96 -16.49 -2.93 0.13
C LYS A 96 -16.79 -3.41 1.56
N GLN A 97 -16.74 -4.72 1.83
CA GLN A 97 -17.13 -5.31 3.12
C GLN A 97 -16.01 -6.12 3.79
N LEU A 98 -14.83 -6.22 3.17
CA LEU A 98 -13.78 -7.11 3.66
C LEU A 98 -12.76 -6.32 4.47
N LYS A 99 -12.65 -6.67 5.74
CA LYS A 99 -11.47 -6.34 6.55
C LYS A 99 -10.35 -7.29 6.15
N SER A 100 -9.11 -6.82 6.17
CA SER A 100 -7.97 -7.73 6.11
C SER A 100 -7.98 -8.58 7.37
N ASN A 101 -8.08 -9.89 7.20
CA ASN A 101 -7.89 -10.87 8.26
C ASN A 101 -6.45 -11.40 8.29
N PHE A 102 -5.59 -10.89 7.39
CA PHE A 102 -4.22 -11.34 7.25
C PHE A 102 -3.34 -10.69 8.30
N THR A 103 -2.61 -11.54 9.01
CA THR A 103 -1.60 -11.17 10.01
C THR A 103 -0.22 -11.07 9.40
N ASP A 104 0.03 -11.80 8.31
CA ASP A 104 1.31 -11.86 7.62
C ASP A 104 1.17 -11.86 6.10
N ALA A 105 2.32 -11.77 5.42
CA ALA A 105 2.40 -11.89 3.98
C ALA A 105 3.71 -12.56 3.56
N THR A 106 3.61 -13.53 2.65
CA THR A 106 4.76 -14.13 2.00
C THR A 106 5.13 -13.31 0.76
N VAL A 107 6.33 -12.74 0.75
CA VAL A 107 6.83 -11.95 -0.39
C VAL A 107 7.86 -12.74 -1.18
N THR A 108 7.66 -12.85 -2.50
CA THR A 108 8.52 -13.57 -3.43
C THR A 108 8.90 -12.70 -4.62
N GLY A 109 9.93 -13.10 -5.39
CA GLY A 109 10.35 -12.41 -6.60
C GLY A 109 11.62 -11.56 -6.43
N ALA A 110 12.08 -10.97 -7.54
CA ALA A 110 13.37 -10.28 -7.62
C ALA A 110 13.47 -9.05 -6.70
N CYS A 111 12.34 -8.38 -6.41
CA CYS A 111 12.29 -7.18 -5.56
C CYS A 111 11.70 -7.48 -4.17
N ALA A 112 11.72 -8.73 -3.71
CA ALA A 112 11.03 -9.14 -2.49
C ALA A 112 11.57 -8.46 -1.21
N SER A 113 12.90 -8.42 -1.03
CA SER A 113 13.53 -7.81 0.14
C SER A 113 13.26 -6.30 0.21
N GLU A 114 13.35 -5.62 -0.93
CA GLU A 114 13.07 -4.19 -1.05
C GLU A 114 11.59 -3.89 -0.75
N LEU A 115 10.67 -4.69 -1.30
CA LEU A 115 9.23 -4.52 -1.05
C LEU A 115 8.91 -4.76 0.44
N LYS A 116 9.47 -5.81 1.06
CA LYS A 116 9.29 -6.10 2.49
C LYS A 116 9.68 -4.89 3.34
N LYS A 117 10.85 -4.29 3.07
CA LYS A 117 11.33 -3.10 3.79
C LYS A 117 10.43 -1.89 3.55
N LEU A 118 10.09 -1.61 2.29
CA LEU A 118 9.25 -0.48 1.90
C LEU A 118 7.89 -0.54 2.60
N PHE A 119 7.24 -1.70 2.55
CA PHE A 119 5.91 -1.93 3.13
C PHE A 119 5.92 -2.24 4.63
N GLY A 120 7.09 -2.44 5.25
CA GLY A 120 7.20 -2.84 6.66
C GLY A 120 6.41 -4.11 6.96
N LEU A 121 6.50 -5.10 6.07
CA LEU A 121 5.75 -6.34 6.19
C LEU A 121 6.40 -7.25 7.24
N PRO A 122 5.62 -7.83 8.17
CA PRO A 122 6.14 -8.81 9.11
C PRO A 122 6.60 -10.06 8.35
N GLU A 123 7.65 -10.71 8.86
CA GLU A 123 8.00 -12.04 8.37
C GLU A 123 6.99 -13.05 8.93
N PRO A 124 6.54 -14.03 8.13
CA PRO A 124 5.63 -15.06 8.61
C PRO A 124 6.30 -15.86 9.73
N GLU A 125 5.57 -16.15 10.81
CA GLU A 125 6.08 -16.95 11.93
C GLU A 125 6.04 -18.46 11.60
N VAL A 126 5.18 -18.88 10.66
CA VAL A 126 5.01 -20.28 10.26
C VAL A 126 4.98 -20.38 8.73
N ASP A 127 5.93 -21.15 8.18
CA ASP A 127 5.94 -21.48 6.75
C ASP A 127 4.78 -22.44 6.43
N GLY A 128 3.70 -21.94 5.80
CA GLY A 128 2.75 -22.81 5.11
C GLY A 128 1.26 -22.66 5.45
N ASP A 129 0.82 -21.62 6.16
CA ASP A 129 -0.62 -21.41 6.32
C ASP A 129 -1.26 -20.97 4.98
N ASP A 130 -2.27 -21.73 4.54
CA ASP A 130 -3.08 -21.45 3.35
C ASP A 130 -3.83 -20.12 3.42
N ASP A 131 -3.91 -19.54 4.62
CA ASP A 131 -4.55 -18.25 4.91
C ASP A 131 -3.62 -17.04 4.77
N CYS A 132 -2.36 -17.19 4.30
CA CYS A 132 -1.47 -16.03 4.12
C CYS A 132 -1.67 -15.29 2.78
N VAL A 133 -1.34 -13.99 2.75
CA VAL A 133 -1.27 -13.24 1.48
C VAL A 133 0.06 -13.50 0.80
N LYS A 134 -0.01 -13.87 -0.47
CA LYS A 134 1.17 -14.05 -1.35
C LYS A 134 1.36 -12.80 -2.18
N ILE A 135 2.54 -12.18 -2.07
CA ILE A 135 2.93 -11.00 -2.83
C ILE A 135 4.11 -11.37 -3.72
N SER A 136 3.92 -11.28 -5.03
CA SER A 136 5.01 -11.41 -6.00
C SER A 136 5.48 -10.02 -6.43
N ALA A 137 6.77 -9.76 -6.26
CA ALA A 137 7.39 -8.46 -6.45
C ALA A 137 8.44 -8.50 -7.56
N SER A 138 8.24 -7.67 -8.58
CA SER A 138 9.20 -7.46 -9.68
C SER A 138 9.39 -5.96 -9.97
N GLN A 139 10.36 -5.64 -10.81
CA GLN A 139 10.62 -4.25 -11.25
C GLN A 139 9.44 -3.63 -12.03
N LYS A 140 8.56 -4.44 -12.63
CA LYS A 140 7.49 -3.97 -13.53
C LYS A 140 6.08 -4.29 -13.04
N GLU A 141 5.96 -5.15 -12.05
CA GLU A 141 4.66 -5.64 -11.59
C GLU A 141 4.70 -6.09 -10.12
N LEU A 142 3.65 -5.73 -9.39
CA LEU A 142 3.29 -6.32 -8.10
C LEU A 142 2.01 -7.12 -8.26
N ILE A 143 2.02 -8.34 -7.75
CA ILE A 143 0.86 -9.22 -7.74
C ILE A 143 0.57 -9.61 -6.30
N PHE A 144 -0.61 -9.25 -5.81
CA PHE A 144 -1.13 -9.70 -4.53
C PHE A 144 -2.16 -10.80 -4.78
N SER A 145 -2.06 -11.88 -4.04
CA SER A 145 -2.96 -13.03 -4.18
C SER A 145 -3.27 -13.64 -2.82
N SER A 146 -4.50 -14.12 -2.72
CA SER A 146 -5.03 -14.96 -1.65
C SER A 146 -5.84 -16.08 -2.30
N TRP A 147 -6.36 -17.03 -1.53
CA TRP A 147 -7.18 -18.12 -2.07
C TRP A 147 -8.43 -17.66 -2.86
N GLN A 148 -8.98 -16.48 -2.58
CA GLN A 148 -10.18 -15.97 -3.28
C GLN A 148 -9.94 -14.82 -4.25
N LYS A 149 -8.87 -14.04 -4.07
CA LYS A 149 -8.74 -12.72 -4.72
C LYS A 149 -7.35 -12.49 -5.26
N LYS A 150 -7.28 -11.71 -6.33
CA LYS A 150 -6.03 -11.32 -6.98
C LYS A 150 -6.04 -9.84 -7.38
N LEU A 151 -4.95 -9.16 -7.10
CA LEU A 151 -4.66 -7.79 -7.55
C LEU A 151 -3.33 -7.80 -8.30
N SER A 152 -3.32 -7.28 -9.53
CA SER A 152 -2.09 -7.03 -10.30
C SER A 152 -1.95 -5.53 -10.57
N LEU A 153 -0.76 -5.01 -10.29
CA LEU A 153 -0.35 -3.64 -10.50
C LEU A 153 0.91 -3.63 -11.34
N LYS A 154 0.81 -3.09 -12.55
CA LYS A 154 2.01 -2.71 -13.31
C LYS A 154 2.62 -1.48 -12.65
N ILE A 155 3.90 -1.53 -12.34
CA ILE A 155 4.59 -0.48 -11.60
C ILE A 155 5.95 -0.13 -12.21
N GLU A 156 6.48 1.01 -11.79
CA GLU A 156 7.87 1.43 -11.97
C GLU A 156 8.37 1.97 -10.63
N TRP A 157 9.56 1.54 -10.22
CA TRP A 157 10.21 1.96 -8.98
C TRP A 157 11.00 3.25 -9.23
N VAL A 158 10.72 4.31 -8.48
CA VAL A 158 11.37 5.62 -8.64
C VAL A 158 11.98 6.04 -7.32
N ASP A 159 13.32 6.02 -7.25
CA ASP A 159 14.08 6.58 -6.15
C ASP A 159 14.02 8.12 -6.20
N ASN A 160 13.42 8.72 -5.19
CA ASN A 160 13.26 10.17 -5.09
C ASN A 160 14.23 10.80 -4.07
N LYS A 161 15.43 10.23 -3.89
CA LYS A 161 16.42 10.72 -2.92
C LYS A 161 16.90 12.17 -3.14
N GLU A 162 16.52 12.83 -4.24
CA GLU A 162 17.08 14.13 -4.65
C GLU A 162 16.05 15.28 -4.80
N LYS A 163 14.78 15.12 -4.41
CA LYS A 163 13.75 16.17 -4.64
C LYS A 163 13.24 16.93 -3.41
N GLU A 164 13.82 16.73 -2.22
CA GLU A 164 13.33 17.37 -0.99
C GLU A 164 13.85 18.80 -0.73
N GLU A 165 14.72 19.38 -1.58
CA GLU A 165 15.24 20.75 -1.34
C GLU A 165 14.38 21.92 -1.88
N LYS A 166 13.18 21.69 -2.45
CA LYS A 166 12.46 22.78 -3.16
C LYS A 166 11.04 23.13 -2.74
N GLU A 167 10.47 22.53 -1.71
CA GLU A 167 9.17 22.98 -1.19
C GLU A 167 9.16 23.03 0.34
N VAL A 168 9.83 24.05 0.89
CA VAL A 168 9.58 24.62 2.23
C VAL A 168 9.24 26.09 2.06
#